data_AF-A0A967SW59-F1
#
_entry.id   AF-A0A967SW59-F1
#
_cell.length_a   1.000
_cell.length_b   1.000
_cell.length_c   1.000
_cell.angle_alpha   90.00
_cell.angle_beta   90.00
_cell.angle_gamma   90.00
#
_symmetry.space_group_name_H-M   'P 1'
#
loop_
_entity.id
_entity.type
_entity.pdbx_description
1 polymer ?
#
loop_
_entity_poly.entity_id
_entity_poly.type
_entity_poly.pdbx_seq_one_letter_code
_entity_poly.pdbx_strand_id
1 'polypeptide(L)' 'IGPRYAERPGGYTRVIKLGHRAGDAADVAIIELVE' A
#
# COMPACT_ATOMS: atom_id res chain seq x y z
N ILE A 1 -15.66 5.21 -0.95
CA ILE A 1 -14.24 5.60 -1.02
C ILE A 1 -14.08 7.04 -1.52
N GLY A 2 -14.67 7.44 -2.66
CA GLY A 2 -14.50 8.79 -3.25
C GLY A 2 -14.58 9.99 -2.29
N PRO A 3 -15.65 10.17 -1.48
CA PRO A 3 -15.76 11.31 -0.56
C PRO A 3 -14.66 11.38 0.51
N ARG A 4 -14.06 10.24 0.88
CA ARG A 4 -12.97 10.15 1.88
C ARG A 4 -11.70 10.85 1.39
N TYR A 5 -11.52 11.01 0.09
CA TYR A 5 -10.31 11.59 -0.51
C TYR A 5 -10.57 12.86 -1.33
N ALA A 6 -11.73 13.48 -1.19
CA ALA A 6 -12.13 14.63 -2.02
C ALA A 6 -11.10 15.77 -1.98
N GLU A 7 -10.50 16.03 -0.81
CA GLU A 7 -9.54 17.11 -0.60
C GLU A 7 -8.07 16.68 -0.77
N ARG A 8 -7.80 15.40 -1.07
CA ARG A 8 -6.45 14.85 -1.05
C ARG A 8 -5.83 14.84 -2.44
N PRO A 9 -4.71 15.56 -2.70
CA PRO A 9 -4.06 15.57 -4.01
C PRO A 9 -3.19 14.32 -4.21
N GLY A 10 -3.81 13.16 -4.40
CA GLY A 10 -3.09 11.91 -4.70
C GLY A 10 -2.55 11.16 -3.47
N GLY A 11 -1.77 10.11 -3.75
CA GLY A 11 -1.20 9.27 -2.69
C GLY A 11 -2.25 8.57 -1.83
N TYR A 12 -3.26 7.98 -2.48
CA TYR A 12 -4.39 7.31 -1.82
C TYR A 12 -4.02 5.92 -1.29
N THR A 13 -2.88 5.38 -1.71
CA THR A 13 -2.34 4.11 -1.25
C THR A 13 -0.95 4.29 -0.65
N ARG A 14 -0.62 3.45 0.33
CA ARG A 14 0.72 3.31 0.91
C ARG A 14 1.21 1.90 0.64
N VAL A 15 2.50 1.78 0.31
CA VAL A 15 3.19 0.49 0.16
C VAL A 15 4.20 0.35 1.29
N ILE A 16 4.11 -0.76 2.03
CA ILE A 16 5.02 -1.10 3.14
C ILE A 16 5.78 -2.36 2.74
N LYS A 17 7.11 -2.26 2.60
CA LYS A 17 7.97 -3.40 2.28
C LYS A 17 8.07 -4.33 3.48
N LEU A 18 7.96 -5.64 3.25
CA LEU A 18 7.97 -6.66 4.29
C LEU A 18 9.18 -7.60 4.23
N GLY A 19 10.01 -7.49 3.18
CA GLY A 19 11.14 -8.38 2.96
C GLY A 19 10.77 -9.52 2.01
N HIS A 20 11.24 -10.73 2.31
CA HIS A 20 11.13 -11.86 1.37
C HIS A 20 10.09 -12.89 1.79
N ARG A 21 9.36 -13.43 0.83
CA ARG A 21 8.41 -14.52 1.05
C ARG A 21 9.15 -15.84 1.27
N ALA A 22 8.68 -16.60 2.26
CA ALA A 22 9.18 -17.95 2.49
C ALA A 22 8.82 -18.88 1.32
N GLY A 23 9.81 -19.61 0.79
CA GLY A 23 9.64 -20.60 -0.28
C GLY A 23 10.29 -20.19 -1.60
N ASP A 24 10.16 -18.92 -2.00
CA ASP A 24 10.70 -18.40 -3.27
C ASP A 24 11.58 -17.15 -3.11
N ALA A 25 11.75 -16.67 -1.87
CA ALA A 25 12.52 -15.47 -1.54
C ALA A 25 12.08 -14.21 -2.31
N ALA A 26 10.85 -14.18 -2.83
CA ALA A 26 10.34 -13.04 -3.58
C ALA A 26 10.15 -11.83 -2.67
N ASP A 27 10.49 -10.62 -3.15
CA ASP A 27 10.20 -9.38 -2.46
C ASP A 27 8.68 -9.18 -2.31
N VAL A 28 8.24 -8.94 -1.08
CA VAL A 28 6.82 -8.73 -0.74
C VAL A 28 6.60 -7.41 -0.02
N ALA A 29 5.38 -6.90 -0.19
CA ALA A 29 4.92 -5.67 0.43
C ALA A 29 3.39 -5.73 0.69
N ILE A 30 2.93 -4.96 1.66
CA ILE A 30 1.50 -4.67 1.85
C ILE A 30 1.17 -3.37 1.12
N ILE A 31 0.03 -3.35 0.42
CA ILE A 31 -0.59 -2.15 -0.09
C ILE A 31 -1.88 -1.87 0.68
N GLU A 32 -2.01 -0.65 1.19
CA GLU A 32 -3.18 -0.23 1.97
C GLU A 32 -3.69 1.14 1.51
N LEU A 33 -4.98 1.40 1.75
CA LEU A 33 -5.58 2.71 1.56
C LEU A 33 -5.17 3.65 2.69
N VAL A 34 -4.67 4.84 2.35
CA VAL A 34 -4.30 5.86 3.35
C VAL A 34 -5.56 6.47 3.96
N GLU A 35 -5.58 6.91 5.21
CA GLU A 35 -6.75 7.64 5.74
C GLU A 35 -6.96 8.98 5.01
#